data_AF-A0A4U2Q556-F1
#
_entry.id   AF-A0A4U2Q556-F1
#
_cell.length_a   1.000
_cell.length_b   1.000
_cell.length_c   1.000
_cell.angle_alpha   90.00
_cell.angle_beta   90.00
_cell.angle_gamma   90.00
#
_symmetry.space_group_name_H-M   'P 1'
#
loop_
_entity.id
_entity.type
_entity.pdbx_description
1 polymer ?
#
loop_
_entity_poly.entity_id
_entity_poly.type
_entity_poly.pdbx_seq_one_letter_code
_entity_poly.pdbx_strand_id
1 'polypeptide(L)'
;MRTLEIAVLMVSLAAAGVIVFRKRERRLDTAILSSLVLVMFLHGMMDHFRLQMLPTYLVAWILIIGFILRIIKPQAKVRLQTRFKKYLKKGLLTMVVMALTAGSMYLTHVLPAFTLPEPTGKYAIGTISQHLTDQNRDETLSAAPGDKRELMINVWYPVDPDVAKQKPKEPYPAELGDG
;
A
#
# COMPACT_ATOMS: atom_id res chain seq x y z
N MET A 1 11.18 -6.34 -0.83
CA MET A 1 9.75 -6.52 -0.50
C MET A 1 9.67 -6.99 0.94
N ARG A 2 8.79 -6.38 1.73
CA ARG A 2 8.58 -6.77 3.13
C ARG A 2 7.96 -8.17 3.17
N THR A 3 8.24 -8.94 4.22
CA THR A 3 7.79 -10.34 4.37
C THR A 3 6.27 -10.50 4.24
N LEU A 4 5.49 -9.50 4.68
CA LEU A 4 4.03 -9.50 4.61
C LEU A 4 3.49 -9.26 3.18
N GLU A 5 4.17 -8.45 2.35
CA GLU A 5 3.78 -8.22 0.96
C GLU A 5 3.84 -9.53 0.16
N ILE A 6 4.91 -10.30 0.37
CA ILE A 6 5.11 -11.62 -0.25
C ILE A 6 4.02 -12.58 0.23
N ALA A 7 3.66 -12.55 1.52
CA ALA A 7 2.59 -13.39 2.05
C ALA A 7 1.24 -13.07 1.38
N VAL A 8 0.87 -11.80 1.21
CA VAL A 8 -0.37 -11.38 0.53
C VAL A 8 -0.41 -11.92 -0.90
N LEU A 9 0.69 -11.78 -1.65
CA LEU A 9 0.81 -12.27 -3.03
C LEU A 9 0.66 -13.79 -3.11
N MET A 10 1.41 -14.52 -2.29
CA MET A 10 1.42 -15.99 -2.29
C MET A 10 0.05 -16.57 -1.92
N VAL A 11 -0.60 -16.01 -0.90
CA VAL A 11 -1.93 -16.44 -0.45
C VAL A 11 -2.99 -16.12 -1.51
N SER A 12 -2.90 -14.96 -2.18
CA SER A 12 -3.82 -14.60 -3.27
C SER A 12 -3.69 -15.53 -4.48
N LEU A 13 -2.45 -15.89 -4.86
CA LEU A 13 -2.19 -16.84 -5.94
C LEU A 13 -2.69 -18.25 -5.59
N ALA A 14 -2.43 -18.73 -4.37
CA ALA A 14 -2.93 -20.02 -3.90
C ALA A 14 -4.46 -20.07 -3.90
N ALA A 15 -5.11 -19.00 -3.43
CA ALA A 15 -6.56 -18.86 -3.42
C ALA A 15 -7.17 -18.91 -4.83
N ALA A 16 -6.58 -18.19 -5.79
CA ALA A 16 -6.99 -18.27 -7.19
C ALA A 16 -6.81 -19.69 -7.77
N GLY A 17 -5.68 -20.35 -7.48
CA GLY A 17 -5.42 -21.72 -7.88
C GLY A 17 -6.48 -22.70 -7.36
N VAL A 18 -6.95 -22.52 -6.15
CA VAL A 18 -8.00 -23.38 -5.56
C VAL A 18 -9.37 -23.17 -6.19
N ILE A 19 -9.71 -21.96 -6.65
CA ILE A 19 -10.93 -21.71 -7.44
C ILE A 19 -10.84 -22.41 -8.81
N VAL A 20 -9.65 -22.46 -9.39
CA VAL A 20 -9.42 -22.94 -10.76
C VAL A 20 -9.30 -24.46 -10.81
N PHE A 21 -8.46 -25.06 -9.96
CA PHE A 21 -8.07 -26.47 -10.07
C PHE A 21 -8.80 -27.39 -9.09
N ARG A 22 -9.15 -26.90 -7.89
CA ARG A 22 -9.76 -27.75 -6.85
C ARG A 22 -11.29 -27.75 -6.94
N LYS A 23 -11.87 -28.93 -6.70
CA LYS A 23 -13.33 -29.06 -6.48
C LYS A 23 -13.71 -28.31 -5.20
N ARG A 24 -14.96 -27.90 -5.13
CA ARG A 24 -15.51 -27.18 -3.98
C ARG A 24 -15.52 -28.07 -2.74
N GLU A 25 -14.81 -27.62 -1.71
CA GLU A 25 -14.65 -28.32 -0.44
C GLU A 25 -14.73 -27.28 0.67
N ARG A 26 -15.77 -27.36 1.52
CA ARG A 26 -16.05 -26.31 2.50
C ARG A 26 -14.88 -26.05 3.45
N ARG A 27 -14.20 -27.09 3.95
CA ARG A 27 -13.10 -26.96 4.92
C ARG A 27 -11.89 -26.22 4.32
N LEU A 28 -11.48 -26.61 3.12
CA LEU A 28 -10.37 -25.98 2.41
C LEU A 28 -10.75 -24.56 1.96
N ASP A 29 -11.98 -24.37 1.47
CA ASP A 29 -12.48 -23.05 1.08
C ASP A 29 -12.53 -22.08 2.29
N THR A 30 -12.96 -22.53 3.47
CA THR A 30 -12.93 -21.73 4.71
C THR A 30 -11.51 -21.45 5.17
N ALA A 31 -10.60 -22.42 5.12
CA ALA A 31 -9.21 -22.23 5.55
C ALA A 31 -8.49 -21.16 4.70
N ILE A 32 -8.72 -21.16 3.39
CA ILE A 32 -8.14 -20.16 2.48
C ILE A 32 -8.77 -18.79 2.65
N LEU A 33 -10.08 -18.73 2.88
CA LEU A 33 -10.75 -17.47 3.19
C LEU A 33 -10.17 -16.88 4.49
N SER A 34 -10.02 -17.70 5.54
CA SER A 34 -9.43 -17.28 6.81
C SER A 34 -7.99 -16.80 6.64
N SER A 35 -7.17 -17.49 5.84
CA SER A 35 -5.78 -17.06 5.61
C SER A 35 -5.69 -15.76 4.81
N LEU A 36 -6.54 -15.57 3.79
CA LEU A 36 -6.65 -14.32 3.03
C LEU A 36 -6.96 -13.14 3.95
N VAL A 37 -8.00 -13.27 4.79
CA VAL A 37 -8.43 -12.22 5.72
C VAL A 37 -7.34 -11.94 6.75
N LEU A 38 -6.73 -12.98 7.32
CA LEU A 38 -5.68 -12.84 8.33
C LEU A 38 -4.47 -12.08 7.79
N VAL A 39 -3.98 -12.46 6.60
CA VAL A 39 -2.78 -11.84 6.03
C VAL A 39 -3.05 -10.40 5.59
N MET A 40 -4.25 -10.12 5.05
CA MET A 40 -4.67 -8.74 4.75
C MET A 40 -4.75 -7.87 6.02
N PHE A 41 -5.30 -8.42 7.11
CA PHE A 41 -5.41 -7.72 8.39
C PHE A 41 -4.03 -7.45 9.01
N LEU A 42 -3.16 -8.47 9.07
CA LEU A 42 -1.81 -8.33 9.59
C LEU A 42 -0.99 -7.32 8.78
N HIS A 43 -1.12 -7.35 7.46
CA HIS A 43 -0.44 -6.38 6.62
C HIS A 43 -0.90 -4.95 6.92
N GLY A 44 -2.22 -4.68 6.95
CA GLY A 44 -2.74 -3.35 7.26
C GLY A 44 -2.38 -2.82 8.67
N MET A 45 -2.18 -3.71 9.65
CA MET A 45 -1.78 -3.33 11.01
C MET A 45 -0.28 -3.08 11.16
N MET A 46 0.57 -3.83 10.47
CA MET A 46 2.03 -3.80 10.66
C MET A 46 2.75 -2.93 9.63
N ASP A 47 2.30 -2.98 8.38
CA ASP A 47 2.89 -2.30 7.23
C ASP A 47 1.80 -1.42 6.62
N HIS A 48 1.72 -0.15 7.05
CA HIS A 48 0.75 0.83 6.54
C HIS A 48 0.45 0.64 5.05
N PHE A 49 -0.83 0.74 4.66
CA PHE A 49 -1.28 0.44 3.30
C PHE A 49 -0.46 1.19 2.25
N ARG A 50 0.12 0.44 1.31
CA ARG A 50 0.90 1.00 0.20
C ARG A 50 0.04 1.06 -1.04
N LEU A 51 -0.07 2.23 -1.66
CA LEU A 51 -0.79 2.40 -2.93
C LEU A 51 -0.25 1.49 -4.04
N GLN A 52 1.05 1.16 -3.99
CA GLN A 52 1.70 0.26 -4.95
C GLN A 52 1.11 -1.16 -4.94
N MET A 53 0.54 -1.59 -3.81
CA MET A 53 -0.07 -2.91 -3.62
C MET A 53 -1.59 -2.90 -3.86
N LEU A 54 -2.16 -1.74 -4.22
CA LEU A 54 -3.59 -1.58 -4.48
C LEU A 54 -4.16 -2.62 -5.47
N PRO A 55 -3.51 -2.95 -6.60
CA PRO A 55 -4.05 -3.94 -7.52
C PRO A 55 -4.16 -5.33 -6.88
N THR A 56 -3.20 -5.71 -6.03
CA THR A 56 -3.23 -6.99 -5.30
C THR A 56 -4.32 -6.98 -4.22
N TYR A 57 -4.52 -5.87 -3.51
CA TYR A 57 -5.60 -5.77 -2.53
C TYR A 57 -6.99 -5.91 -3.19
N LEU A 58 -7.19 -5.31 -4.37
CA LEU A 58 -8.43 -5.48 -5.14
C LEU A 58 -8.66 -6.93 -5.52
N VAL A 59 -7.61 -7.64 -5.97
CA VAL A 59 -7.66 -9.08 -6.23
C VAL A 59 -8.05 -9.86 -4.98
N ALA A 60 -7.40 -9.59 -3.84
CA ALA A 60 -7.70 -10.27 -2.57
C ALA A 60 -9.17 -10.07 -2.16
N TRP A 61 -9.69 -8.84 -2.28
CA TRP A 61 -11.10 -8.54 -2.03
C TRP A 61 -12.07 -9.31 -2.94
N ILE A 62 -11.78 -9.35 -4.24
CA ILE A 62 -12.59 -10.12 -5.21
C ILE A 62 -12.56 -11.62 -4.86
N LEU A 63 -11.40 -12.15 -4.48
CA LEU A 63 -11.25 -13.54 -4.06
C LEU A 63 -12.01 -13.83 -2.77
N ILE A 64 -11.96 -12.95 -1.77
CA ILE A 64 -12.73 -13.06 -0.52
C ILE A 64 -14.23 -13.16 -0.83
N ILE A 65 -14.77 -12.25 -1.65
CA ILE A 65 -16.17 -12.28 -2.08
C ILE A 65 -16.45 -13.60 -2.83
N GLY A 66 -15.55 -14.01 -3.72
CA GLY A 66 -15.64 -15.27 -4.45
C GLY A 66 -15.72 -16.50 -3.55
N PHE A 67 -14.90 -16.58 -2.50
CA PHE A 67 -14.90 -17.67 -1.53
C PHE A 67 -16.16 -17.64 -0.65
N ILE A 68 -16.60 -16.47 -0.18
CA ILE A 68 -17.86 -16.33 0.57
C ILE A 68 -19.04 -16.85 -0.26
N LEU A 69 -19.16 -16.40 -1.51
CA LEU A 69 -20.21 -16.88 -2.43
C LEU A 69 -20.07 -18.38 -2.71
N ARG A 70 -18.83 -18.87 -2.87
CA ARG A 70 -18.53 -20.30 -3.02
C ARG A 70 -18.84 -21.09 -1.75
N ILE A 71 -18.91 -20.52 -0.56
CA ILE A 71 -19.29 -21.27 0.66
C ILE A 71 -20.80 -21.29 0.84
N ILE A 72 -21.46 -20.13 0.65
CA ILE A 72 -22.88 -19.90 0.92
C ILE A 72 -23.78 -20.50 -0.17
N LYS A 73 -23.51 -20.22 -1.46
CA LYS A 73 -24.45 -20.62 -2.53
C LYS A 73 -24.52 -22.14 -2.64
N PRO A 74 -25.66 -22.83 -2.60
CA PRO A 74 -25.71 -24.27 -2.83
C PRO A 74 -25.09 -24.63 -4.20
N GLN A 75 -24.61 -25.87 -4.38
CA GLN A 75 -24.14 -26.33 -5.69
C GLN A 75 -25.31 -26.29 -6.69
N ALA A 76 -25.50 -25.15 -7.34
CA ALA A 76 -26.40 -25.06 -8.47
C ALA A 76 -25.83 -25.98 -9.57
N LYS A 77 -26.66 -26.91 -10.07
CA LYS A 77 -26.37 -27.61 -11.33
C LYS A 77 -26.26 -26.53 -12.39
N VAL A 78 -25.03 -26.17 -12.75
CA VAL A 78 -24.75 -25.09 -13.71
C VAL A 78 -25.50 -25.43 -15.00
N ARG A 79 -26.50 -24.60 -15.34
CA ARG A 79 -27.23 -24.63 -16.61
C ARG A 79 -26.21 -24.65 -17.74
N LEU A 80 -26.37 -25.59 -18.67
CA LEU A 80 -25.46 -25.99 -19.76
C LEU A 80 -24.68 -24.83 -20.39
N GLN A 81 -23.61 -24.37 -19.72
CA GLN A 81 -22.58 -23.57 -20.36
C GLN A 81 -21.66 -24.56 -21.06
N THR A 82 -21.36 -24.32 -22.33
CA THR A 82 -20.39 -25.12 -23.07
C THR A 82 -19.08 -25.17 -22.26
N ARG A 83 -18.47 -26.36 -22.17
CA ARG A 83 -17.24 -26.61 -21.40
C ARG A 83 -16.18 -25.54 -21.71
N PHE A 84 -16.09 -25.12 -22.98
CA PHE A 84 -15.25 -24.03 -23.46
C PHE A 84 -15.44 -22.70 -22.69
N LYS A 85 -16.67 -22.18 -22.57
CA LYS A 85 -16.94 -20.92 -21.84
C LYS A 85 -16.53 -20.98 -20.37
N LYS A 86 -16.61 -22.16 -19.74
CA LYS A 86 -16.19 -22.38 -18.35
C LYS A 86 -14.67 -22.32 -18.20
N TYR A 87 -13.92 -22.98 -19.09
CA TYR A 87 -12.46 -22.93 -19.08
C TYR A 87 -11.93 -21.55 -19.46
N LEU A 88 -12.57 -20.87 -20.42
CA LEU A 88 -12.20 -19.51 -20.82
C LEU A 88 -12.33 -18.52 -19.65
N LYS A 89 -13.45 -18.56 -18.90
CA LYS A 89 -13.64 -17.72 -17.71
C LYS A 89 -12.59 -18.00 -16.62
N LYS A 90 -12.23 -19.27 -16.40
CA LYS A 90 -11.19 -19.65 -15.44
C LYS A 90 -9.81 -19.16 -15.89
N GLY A 91 -9.49 -19.33 -17.18
CA GLY A 91 -8.24 -18.84 -17.78
C GLY A 91 -8.11 -17.33 -17.70
N LEU A 92 -9.19 -16.59 -18.00
CA LEU A 92 -9.22 -15.15 -17.87
C LEU A 92 -8.98 -14.70 -16.41
N LEU A 93 -9.65 -15.35 -15.45
CA LEU A 93 -9.45 -15.05 -14.03
C LEU A 93 -7.99 -15.27 -13.60
N THR A 94 -7.38 -16.40 -13.98
CA THR A 94 -5.97 -16.67 -13.66
C THR A 94 -5.02 -15.65 -14.29
N MET A 95 -5.28 -15.28 -15.54
CA MET A 95 -4.46 -14.31 -16.26
C MET A 95 -4.54 -12.93 -15.61
N VAL A 96 -5.74 -12.48 -15.24
CA VAL A 96 -5.96 -11.20 -14.56
C VAL A 96 -5.30 -11.20 -13.18
N VAL A 97 -5.47 -12.25 -12.39
CA VAL A 97 -4.82 -12.37 -11.07
C VAL A 97 -3.31 -12.29 -11.23
N MET A 98 -2.73 -13.09 -12.12
CA MET A 98 -1.28 -13.07 -12.37
C MET A 98 -0.79 -11.69 -12.84
N ALA A 99 -1.48 -11.07 -13.79
CA ALA A 99 -1.12 -9.76 -14.32
C ALA A 99 -1.15 -8.68 -13.23
N LEU A 100 -2.17 -8.66 -12.37
CA LEU A 100 -2.30 -7.67 -11.30
C LEU A 100 -1.29 -7.90 -10.17
N THR A 101 -1.01 -9.16 -9.82
CA THR A 101 0.04 -9.49 -8.83
C THR A 101 1.43 -9.15 -9.36
N ALA A 102 1.72 -9.45 -10.64
CA ALA A 102 2.99 -9.11 -11.27
C ALA A 102 3.13 -7.59 -11.44
N GLY A 103 2.04 -6.90 -11.78
CA GLY A 103 2.00 -5.43 -11.85
C GLY A 103 2.29 -4.78 -10.50
N SER A 104 1.70 -5.29 -9.40
CA SER A 104 2.01 -4.80 -8.05
C SER A 104 3.47 -5.05 -7.66
N MET A 105 4.02 -6.20 -8.07
CA MET A 105 5.42 -6.54 -7.85
C MET A 105 6.36 -5.58 -8.60
N TYR A 106 6.05 -5.28 -9.87
CA TYR A 106 6.77 -4.32 -10.68
C TYR A 106 6.67 -2.90 -10.10
N LEU A 107 5.48 -2.48 -9.69
CA LEU A 107 5.24 -1.15 -9.15
C LEU A 107 5.99 -0.93 -7.84
N THR A 108 6.06 -1.94 -6.98
CA THR A 108 6.87 -1.93 -5.75
C THR A 108 8.38 -1.83 -6.05
N HIS A 109 8.83 -2.35 -7.20
CA HIS A 109 10.24 -2.28 -7.61
C HIS A 109 10.60 -0.92 -8.23
N VAL A 110 9.71 -0.35 -9.05
CA VAL A 110 9.95 0.90 -9.79
C VAL A 110 9.68 2.14 -8.93
N LEU A 111 8.72 2.04 -8.02
CA LEU A 111 8.43 3.07 -7.03
C LEU A 111 8.96 2.60 -5.67
N PRO A 112 10.27 2.66 -5.40
CA PRO A 112 10.76 2.39 -4.05
C PRO A 112 10.10 3.39 -3.08
N ALA A 113 9.90 2.95 -1.83
CA ALA A 113 9.50 3.87 -0.77
C ALA A 113 10.46 5.06 -0.80
N PHE A 114 9.93 6.28 -0.91
CA PHE A 114 10.74 7.48 -1.05
C PHE A 114 11.65 7.59 0.18
N THR A 115 12.92 7.26 0.00
CA THR A 115 13.96 7.44 1.02
C THR A 115 14.88 8.52 0.49
N LEU A 116 15.11 9.56 1.28
CA LEU A 116 16.14 10.52 0.92
C LEU A 116 17.49 9.79 0.78
N PRO A 117 18.30 10.15 -0.23
CA PRO A 117 19.65 9.61 -0.33
C PRO A 117 20.44 9.96 0.94
N GLU A 118 21.35 9.08 1.34
CA GLU A 118 22.23 9.38 2.47
C GLU A 118 23.09 10.61 2.15
N PRO A 119 23.23 11.57 3.09
CA PRO A 119 24.13 12.69 2.91
C PRO A 119 25.56 12.19 2.67
N THR A 120 26.21 12.66 1.60
CA THR A 120 27.58 12.27 1.24
C THR A 120 28.66 13.11 1.92
N GLY A 121 28.26 14.12 2.69
CA GLY A 121 29.16 15.05 3.37
C GLY A 121 29.75 14.52 4.68
N LYS A 122 30.81 15.18 5.16
CA LYS A 122 31.48 14.84 6.44
C LYS A 122 30.66 15.24 7.68
N TYR A 123 29.71 16.15 7.52
CA TYR A 123 28.88 16.66 8.61
C TYR A 123 27.49 16.02 8.56
N ALA A 124 26.89 15.84 9.73
CA ALA A 124 25.47 15.52 9.82
C ALA A 124 24.63 16.79 9.53
N ILE A 125 23.33 16.61 9.29
CA ILE A 125 22.41 17.71 8.98
C ILE A 125 21.48 17.90 10.18
N GLY A 126 21.55 19.09 10.80
CA GLY A 126 20.56 19.58 11.73
C GLY A 126 19.48 20.35 10.97
N THR A 127 18.27 20.41 11.53
CA THR A 127 17.19 21.25 11.00
C THR A 127 16.57 22.09 12.12
N ILE A 128 16.06 23.26 11.76
CA ILE A 128 15.17 24.06 12.60
C ILE A 128 14.00 24.58 11.75
N SER A 129 12.81 24.59 12.32
CA SER A 129 11.63 25.20 11.74
C SER A 129 11.30 26.48 12.52
N GLN A 130 11.07 27.59 11.82
CA GLN A 130 10.64 28.84 12.42
C GLN A 130 9.44 29.41 11.70
N HIS A 131 8.53 29.96 12.48
CA HIS A 131 7.44 30.78 11.99
C HIS A 131 7.83 32.25 12.08
N LEU A 132 7.82 32.95 10.95
CA LEU A 132 8.15 34.37 10.87
C LEU A 132 6.91 35.17 10.46
N THR A 133 6.63 36.25 11.19
CA THR A 133 5.58 37.21 10.84
C THR A 133 6.22 38.55 10.45
N ASP A 134 5.99 38.99 9.22
CA ASP A 134 6.42 40.30 8.74
C ASP A 134 5.39 41.37 9.13
N GLN A 135 5.68 42.07 10.22
CA GLN A 135 4.78 43.09 10.78
C GLN A 135 4.61 44.32 9.85
N ASN A 136 5.53 44.53 8.91
CA ASN A 136 5.54 45.70 8.04
C ASN A 136 4.69 45.52 6.78
N ARG A 137 4.25 44.30 6.48
CA ARG A 137 3.46 43.99 5.28
C ARG A 137 2.18 43.25 5.62
N ASP A 138 1.10 43.66 4.96
CA ASP A 138 -0.19 42.98 5.06
C ASP A 138 -0.22 41.73 4.17
N GLU A 139 -0.99 40.73 4.56
CA GLU A 139 -1.21 39.52 3.76
C GLU A 139 -2.11 39.83 2.56
N THR A 140 -1.67 39.46 1.35
CA THR A 140 -2.37 39.78 0.11
C THR A 140 -3.34 38.70 -0.35
N LEU A 141 -3.21 37.48 0.17
CA LEU A 141 -4.04 36.32 -0.19
C LEU A 141 -5.18 36.07 0.80
N SER A 142 -5.15 36.71 1.97
CA SER A 142 -6.17 36.61 3.01
C SER A 142 -7.22 37.70 2.84
N ALA A 143 -8.48 37.34 3.04
CA ALA A 143 -9.59 38.30 3.06
C ALA A 143 -9.75 38.98 4.44
N ALA A 144 -9.00 38.54 5.45
CA ALA A 144 -9.07 39.08 6.80
C ALA A 144 -8.40 40.46 6.87
N PRO A 145 -9.12 41.53 7.26
CA PRO A 145 -8.53 42.86 7.37
C PRO A 145 -7.48 42.90 8.49
N GLY A 146 -6.31 43.49 8.20
CA GLY A 146 -5.22 43.66 9.17
C GLY A 146 -4.36 42.41 9.37
N ASP A 147 -4.59 41.36 8.59
CA ASP A 147 -3.77 40.16 8.59
C ASP A 147 -2.35 40.45 8.10
N LYS A 148 -1.35 39.83 8.74
CA LYS A 148 0.07 40.08 8.47
C LYS A 148 0.69 38.94 7.70
N ARG A 149 1.70 39.27 6.89
CA ARG A 149 2.37 38.26 6.07
C ARG A 149 3.14 37.29 6.96
N GLU A 150 2.73 36.03 6.94
CA GLU A 150 3.36 34.94 7.70
C GLU A 150 4.14 34.01 6.77
N LEU A 151 5.27 33.49 7.27
CA LEU A 151 6.20 32.62 6.54
C LEU A 151 6.71 31.51 7.45
N MET A 152 6.44 30.26 7.09
CA MET A 152 7.12 29.11 7.67
C MET A 152 8.44 28.88 6.94
N ILE A 153 9.56 28.87 7.67
CA ILE A 153 10.88 28.57 7.14
C ILE A 153 11.48 27.32 7.78
N ASN A 154 12.17 26.52 6.97
CA ASN A 154 12.96 25.38 7.42
C ASN A 154 14.43 25.62 7.04
N VAL A 155 15.33 25.53 8.01
CA VAL A 155 16.77 25.76 7.81
C VAL A 155 17.53 24.47 8.12
N TRP A 156 18.21 23.94 7.11
CA TRP A 156 19.12 22.81 7.25
C TRP A 156 20.57 23.30 7.34
N TYR A 157 21.31 22.86 8.35
CA TYR A 157 22.68 23.32 8.62
C TYR A 157 23.59 22.17 9.08
N PRO A 158 24.91 22.26 8.84
CA PRO A 158 25.85 21.21 9.24
C PRO A 158 25.98 21.14 10.76
N VAL A 159 26.03 19.93 11.30
CA VAL A 159 26.27 19.64 12.71
C VAL A 159 27.29 18.53 12.88
N ASP A 160 27.90 18.47 14.06
CA ASP A 160 28.81 17.38 14.41
C ASP A 160 28.05 16.03 14.40
N PRO A 161 28.53 15.02 13.63
CA PRO A 161 27.92 13.69 13.59
C PRO A 161 27.76 13.03 14.96
N ASP A 162 28.69 13.24 15.89
CA ASP A 162 28.65 12.61 17.21
C ASP A 162 27.61 13.23 18.12
N VAL A 163 27.34 14.53 17.95
CA VAL A 163 26.22 15.22 18.61
C VAL A 163 24.89 14.78 18.00
N ALA A 164 24.83 14.62 16.67
CA ALA A 164 23.60 14.23 15.97
C ALA A 164 23.12 12.82 16.33
N LYS A 165 24.04 11.86 16.55
CA LYS A 165 23.71 10.48 16.95
C LYS A 165 22.91 10.37 18.25
N GLN A 166 23.05 11.36 19.14
CA GLN A 166 22.40 11.38 20.46
C GLN A 166 21.02 12.04 20.44
N LYS A 167 20.61 12.62 19.30
CA LYS A 167 19.32 13.28 19.15
C LYS A 167 18.34 12.42 18.34
N PRO A 168 17.02 12.53 18.61
CA PRO A 168 16.02 11.88 17.77
C PRO A 168 16.11 12.42 16.34
N LYS A 169 16.00 11.53 15.35
CA LYS A 169 15.91 11.93 13.95
C LYS A 169 14.55 12.61 13.73
N GLU A 170 14.58 13.76 13.09
CA GLU A 170 13.34 14.44 12.73
C GLU A 170 12.60 13.63 11.67
N PRO A 171 11.30 13.33 11.86
CA PRO A 171 10.49 12.72 10.82
C PRO A 171 10.47 13.63 9.59
N TYR A 172 10.31 13.03 8.41
CA TYR A 172 10.03 13.84 7.22
C TYR A 172 8.76 14.67 7.48
N PRO A 173 8.77 16.01 7.25
CA PRO A 173 7.60 16.83 7.51
C PRO A 173 6.43 16.31 6.68
N ALA A 174 5.36 15.87 7.34
CA ALA A 174 4.16 15.38 6.67
C ALA A 174 3.59 16.44 5.72
N GLU A 175 3.75 17.73 6.08
CA GLU A 175 3.31 18.90 5.32
C GLU A 175 4.03 19.08 3.97
N LEU A 176 5.20 18.45 3.76
CA LEU A 176 5.95 18.49 2.51
C LEU A 176 5.78 17.21 1.67
N GLY A 177 4.99 16.26 2.15
CA GLY A 177 4.89 14.90 1.62
C GLY A 177 3.48 14.47 1.28
N ASP A 178 2.67 15.34 0.68
CA ASP A 178 1.41 14.94 0.05
C ASP A 178 1.58 14.84 -1.47
N GLY A 179 1.61 13.59 -1.93
CA GLY A 179 1.52 13.16 -3.33
C GLY A 179 1.04 11.72 -3.39
#